data_AF-A0AAD4HLE0-F1
#
_entry.id   AF-A0AAD4HLE0-F1
#
_cell.length_a   1.000
_cell.length_b   1.000
_cell.length_c   1.000
_cell.angle_alpha   90.00
_cell.angle_beta   90.00
_cell.angle_gamma   90.00
#
_symmetry.space_group_name_H-M   'P 1'
#
loop_
_entity.id
_entity.type
_entity.pdbx_description
1 polymer ?
#
loop_
_entity_poly.entity_id
_entity_poly.type
_entity_poly.pdbx_seq_one_letter_code
_entity_poly.pdbx_strand_id
1 'polypeptide(L)'
;MKHHSQELFELCTDTKSIPRRRARSVSPSAARTNQRRGLDQSSNSLRPKSGGGDELWDPWPDGDFERLLTWEEVLRTDNLSEHWACQPGGGDKRGSESALAWSQGKKTRRVCLGVITCDEPTCEVVTRPQTRRAGIMGQLNASCLCGSQLKHIDCGVTSVLYSFKGGVYYIHKGIHHHPKQTHILHLSRDERTRFEQIVFENPAAGPAALIAGRNSITGTRESVSTISTVLLNQDRVKAELQALRGKSTRNFVDDFAEFQKNHPGYVLYSQFEAVTVVVVQTQFMVSQLVTDFIEDEAVNGIVSDAAHGFWYSSKDLLIISSTYSALLACWVPGLMTYANGGSAEHYRLHFLVLFNSMADECEKHGREVVDFSEAERVGFTQAFIMFWTNREDSRVYEEGCRVFLVSRQKVCENSDLYAASLHRQ
;
A
#
# COMPACT_ATOMS: atom_id res chain seq x y z
N MET A 1 30.08 16.36 -42.17
CA MET A 1 29.58 15.73 -43.41
C MET A 1 28.20 15.17 -43.10
N LYS A 2 27.20 15.58 -43.89
CA LYS A 2 25.78 15.25 -43.71
C LYS A 2 25.40 14.01 -44.53
N HIS A 3 24.29 13.38 -44.12
CA HIS A 3 23.36 12.51 -44.85
C HIS A 3 23.67 11.03 -45.10
N HIS A 4 22.89 10.17 -44.44
CA HIS A 4 21.98 9.15 -45.03
C HIS A 4 21.10 8.60 -43.87
N SER A 5 19.86 9.07 -43.64
CA SER A 5 18.55 8.60 -44.18
C SER A 5 18.34 7.07 -44.07
N GLN A 6 17.50 6.59 -43.14
CA GLN A 6 16.05 6.33 -43.30
C GLN A 6 15.69 5.29 -44.37
N GLU A 7 15.17 4.15 -43.90
CA GLU A 7 14.17 3.19 -44.46
C GLU A 7 14.46 1.83 -43.77
N LEU A 8 13.55 1.25 -42.98
CA LEU A 8 12.42 0.45 -43.47
C LEU A 8 11.27 0.46 -42.45
N PHE A 9 10.11 0.92 -42.90
CA PHE A 9 8.80 0.71 -42.31
C PHE A 9 8.09 -0.40 -43.12
N GLU A 10 7.20 -1.14 -42.47
CA GLU A 10 6.17 -2.04 -43.04
C GLU A 10 6.58 -3.38 -43.69
N LEU A 11 6.11 -4.48 -43.09
CA LEU A 11 5.51 -5.62 -43.80
C LEU A 11 4.65 -6.49 -42.86
N CYS A 12 3.34 -6.54 -43.18
CA CYS A 12 2.32 -7.56 -42.95
C CYS A 12 2.21 -8.24 -41.57
N THR A 13 1.16 -8.01 -40.77
CA THR A 13 -0.18 -8.64 -40.88
C THR A 13 -0.17 -10.10 -41.33
N ASP A 14 -0.26 -11.04 -40.38
CA ASP A 14 -0.92 -12.31 -40.65
C ASP A 14 -1.43 -12.97 -39.36
N THR A 15 -2.74 -12.82 -39.13
CA THR A 15 -3.51 -13.60 -38.16
C THR A 15 -3.64 -15.04 -38.64
N LYS A 16 -2.99 -15.99 -37.96
CA LYS A 16 -3.28 -17.42 -38.11
C LYS A 16 -3.82 -18.02 -36.82
N SER A 17 -5.13 -18.29 -36.88
CA SER A 17 -5.92 -19.19 -36.08
C SER A 17 -5.25 -20.56 -35.86
N ILE A 18 -5.26 -21.05 -34.62
CA ILE A 18 -4.89 -22.43 -34.24
C ILE A 18 -6.05 -23.06 -33.44
N PRO A 19 -6.30 -24.38 -33.59
CA PRO A 19 -7.66 -24.91 -33.69
C PRO A 19 -8.24 -25.51 -32.41
N ARG A 20 -9.57 -25.55 -32.39
CA ARG A 20 -10.42 -26.33 -31.46
C ARG A 20 -10.05 -27.81 -31.47
N ARG A 21 -9.71 -28.37 -30.31
CA ARG A 21 -9.79 -29.82 -30.05
C ARG A 21 -11.13 -30.16 -29.37
N ARG A 22 -12.01 -30.84 -30.13
CA ARG A 22 -12.97 -31.85 -29.63
C ARG A 22 -12.16 -33.07 -29.13
N ALA A 23 -12.60 -33.97 -28.27
CA ALA A 23 -13.68 -34.12 -27.31
C ALA A 23 -13.28 -35.36 -26.50
N ARG A 24 -13.68 -35.49 -25.22
CA ARG A 24 -13.92 -36.82 -24.64
C ARG A 24 -15.16 -36.78 -23.75
N SER A 25 -16.15 -37.50 -24.25
CA SER A 25 -17.39 -37.91 -23.63
C SER A 25 -17.15 -38.85 -22.46
N VAL A 26 -17.82 -38.60 -21.34
CA VAL A 26 -18.15 -39.62 -20.33
C VAL A 26 -19.61 -39.38 -19.94
N SER A 27 -20.45 -40.40 -20.16
CA SER A 27 -21.86 -40.44 -19.77
C SER A 27 -22.03 -41.34 -18.52
N PRO A 28 -23.23 -41.50 -17.94
CA PRO A 28 -23.51 -40.99 -16.60
C PRO A 28 -23.85 -42.11 -15.60
N SER A 29 -23.84 -41.80 -14.30
CA SER A 29 -24.56 -42.61 -13.32
C SER A 29 -25.30 -41.75 -12.30
N ALA A 30 -26.43 -42.28 -11.90
CA ALA A 30 -27.59 -41.66 -11.27
C ALA A 30 -27.33 -41.02 -9.90
N ALA A 31 -28.12 -39.98 -9.57
CA ALA A 31 -29.11 -40.08 -8.49
C ALA A 31 -29.87 -38.76 -8.25
N ARG A 32 -31.20 -38.93 -8.19
CA ARG A 32 -32.18 -38.27 -7.30
C ARG A 32 -32.60 -36.82 -7.58
N THR A 33 -33.68 -36.78 -8.34
CA THR A 33 -34.85 -35.91 -8.23
C THR A 33 -35.09 -35.34 -6.82
N ASN A 34 -35.18 -34.01 -6.73
CA ASN A 34 -36.05 -33.39 -5.74
C ASN A 34 -36.63 -32.09 -6.31
N GLN A 35 -37.93 -32.14 -6.59
CA GLN A 35 -38.74 -31.00 -6.99
C GLN A 35 -38.75 -29.95 -5.87
N ARG A 36 -38.38 -28.71 -6.17
CA ARG A 36 -38.89 -27.55 -5.43
C ARG A 36 -39.36 -26.48 -6.41
N ARG A 37 -40.56 -26.02 -6.09
CA ARG A 37 -41.45 -25.14 -6.82
C ARG A 37 -40.79 -23.83 -7.22
N GLY A 38 -41.15 -23.37 -8.42
CA GLY A 38 -40.76 -22.08 -8.96
C GLY A 38 -41.25 -20.92 -8.11
N LEU A 39 -40.43 -19.88 -8.08
CA LEU A 39 -40.83 -18.50 -7.86
C LEU A 39 -40.21 -17.70 -9.01
N ASP A 40 -41.08 -16.97 -9.69
CA ASP A 40 -40.86 -16.21 -10.91
C ASP A 40 -39.60 -15.36 -10.87
N GLN A 41 -38.75 -15.55 -11.87
CA GLN A 41 -37.72 -14.62 -12.28
C GLN A 41 -38.37 -13.58 -13.21
N SER A 42 -38.93 -12.51 -12.65
CA SER A 42 -39.15 -11.28 -13.41
C SER A 42 -37.89 -10.42 -13.33
N SER A 43 -37.06 -10.58 -14.35
CA SER A 43 -35.88 -9.77 -14.63
C SER A 43 -36.29 -8.34 -15.00
N ASN A 44 -36.34 -7.45 -14.01
CA ASN A 44 -36.27 -6.01 -14.28
C ASN A 44 -34.82 -5.55 -14.07
N SER A 45 -34.11 -5.51 -15.20
CA SER A 45 -32.82 -4.85 -15.38
C SER A 45 -32.97 -3.35 -15.16
N LEU A 46 -32.88 -2.91 -13.90
CA LEU A 46 -32.64 -1.51 -13.58
C LEU A 46 -31.14 -1.26 -13.72
N ARG A 47 -30.77 -0.55 -14.80
CA ARG A 47 -29.44 0.01 -14.94
C ARG A 47 -29.19 0.95 -13.74
N PRO A 48 -28.07 0.83 -13.01
CA PRO A 48 -27.69 1.82 -12.02
C PRO A 48 -27.56 3.16 -12.72
N LYS A 49 -28.31 4.17 -12.27
CA LYS A 49 -28.08 5.55 -12.71
C LYS A 49 -26.70 5.94 -12.17
N SER A 50 -25.76 6.20 -13.07
CA SER A 50 -24.54 6.92 -12.73
C SER A 50 -24.97 8.29 -12.22
N GLY A 51 -24.85 8.51 -10.91
CA GLY A 51 -25.06 9.82 -10.29
C GLY A 51 -23.95 10.77 -10.71
N GLY A 52 -24.04 11.28 -11.93
CA GLY A 52 -23.24 12.40 -12.41
C GLY A 52 -23.77 13.68 -11.78
N GLY A 53 -23.27 13.99 -10.61
CA GLY A 53 -23.53 15.21 -9.86
C GLY A 53 -22.59 15.23 -8.68
N ASP A 54 -21.93 16.35 -8.45
CA ASP A 54 -20.99 16.62 -7.36
C ASP A 54 -21.71 16.70 -6.00
N GLU A 55 -22.74 15.86 -5.81
CA GLU A 55 -23.56 15.80 -4.62
C GLU A 55 -22.72 15.14 -3.52
N LEU A 56 -22.19 16.04 -2.68
CA LEU A 56 -21.42 15.77 -1.49
C LEU A 56 -22.12 14.70 -0.65
N TRP A 57 -21.36 13.72 -0.16
CA TRP A 57 -21.89 12.66 0.69
C TRP A 57 -22.44 13.24 2.00
N ASP A 58 -23.73 13.05 2.25
CA ASP A 58 -24.34 13.38 3.54
C ASP A 58 -23.95 12.31 4.58
N PRO A 59 -23.25 12.67 5.67
CA PRO A 59 -22.92 11.71 6.73
C PRO A 59 -24.14 11.25 7.55
N TRP A 60 -25.33 11.80 7.28
CA TRP A 60 -26.63 11.38 7.84
C TRP A 60 -27.54 10.77 6.76
N PRO A 61 -27.16 9.65 6.12
CA PRO A 61 -28.01 9.05 5.09
C PRO A 61 -29.39 8.72 5.67
N ASP A 62 -30.44 9.14 4.97
CA ASP A 62 -31.83 8.95 5.38
C ASP A 62 -32.72 8.75 4.15
N GLY A 63 -33.80 7.98 4.30
CA GLY A 63 -34.68 7.58 3.20
C GLY A 63 -34.11 6.50 2.27
N ASP A 64 -34.95 5.99 1.37
CA ASP A 64 -34.54 4.93 0.46
C ASP A 64 -33.72 5.49 -0.72
N PHE A 65 -32.46 5.06 -0.84
CA PHE A 65 -31.63 5.39 -2.00
C PHE A 65 -30.54 4.36 -2.25
N GLU A 66 -30.01 4.38 -3.46
CA GLU A 66 -28.85 3.57 -3.87
C GLU A 66 -27.88 4.41 -4.70
N ARG A 67 -26.58 4.15 -4.55
CA ARG A 67 -25.52 4.88 -5.25
C ARG A 67 -24.38 3.95 -5.60
N LEU A 68 -23.96 3.97 -6.86
CA LEU A 68 -22.71 3.35 -7.30
C LEU A 68 -21.61 4.39 -7.18
N LEU A 69 -20.56 4.09 -6.41
CA LEU A 69 -19.40 4.97 -6.22
C LEU A 69 -18.13 4.25 -6.71
N THR A 70 -17.29 4.97 -7.42
CA THR A 70 -15.91 4.55 -7.72
C THR A 70 -15.04 4.57 -6.46
N TRP A 71 -13.89 3.91 -6.49
CA TRP A 71 -12.95 3.96 -5.36
C TRP A 71 -12.44 5.39 -5.06
N GLU A 72 -12.26 6.22 -6.08
CA GLU A 72 -11.91 7.63 -5.91
C GLU A 72 -13.01 8.40 -5.17
N GLU A 73 -14.27 8.19 -5.55
CA GLU A 73 -15.42 8.79 -4.86
C GLU A 73 -15.56 8.27 -3.44
N VAL A 74 -15.31 6.99 -3.17
CA VAL A 74 -15.34 6.42 -1.81
C VAL A 74 -14.26 7.06 -0.93
N LEU A 75 -13.05 7.26 -1.45
CA LEU A 75 -11.98 7.96 -0.72
C LEU A 75 -12.36 9.43 -0.49
N ARG A 76 -13.00 10.07 -1.47
CA ARG A 76 -13.53 11.44 -1.36
C ARG A 76 -14.62 11.58 -0.29
N THR A 77 -15.26 10.51 0.17
CA THR A 77 -16.32 10.56 1.19
C THR A 77 -15.86 10.06 2.56
N ASP A 78 -14.55 9.97 2.79
CA ASP A 78 -13.96 9.37 3.99
C ASP A 78 -14.48 7.94 4.24
N ASN A 79 -14.45 7.13 3.18
CA ASN A 79 -14.90 5.74 3.17
C ASN A 79 -16.38 5.57 3.53
N LEU A 80 -17.23 6.49 3.04
CA LEU A 80 -18.67 6.49 3.30
C LEU A 80 -18.95 6.47 4.81
N SER A 81 -18.28 7.35 5.55
CA SER A 81 -18.47 7.46 7.00
C SER A 81 -19.87 7.97 7.31
N GLU A 82 -20.50 7.37 8.32
CA GLU A 82 -21.87 7.68 8.74
C GLU A 82 -21.85 8.12 10.21
N HIS A 83 -22.64 9.13 10.54
CA HIS A 83 -22.78 9.61 11.91
C HIS A 83 -23.81 8.83 12.72
N TRP A 84 -24.73 8.09 12.06
CA TRP A 84 -25.66 7.20 12.75
C TRP A 84 -24.92 6.17 13.62
N ALA A 85 -25.54 5.78 14.73
CA ALA A 85 -25.05 4.75 15.63
C ALA A 85 -25.20 3.35 15.01
N CYS A 86 -24.32 3.01 14.07
CA CYS A 86 -24.45 1.76 13.33
C CYS A 86 -23.68 0.61 13.97
N GLN A 87 -24.32 -0.56 14.10
CA GLN A 87 -23.65 -1.83 14.34
C GLN A 87 -23.19 -2.41 12.99
N PRO A 88 -21.90 -2.72 12.82
CA PRO A 88 -21.44 -3.47 11.66
C PRO A 88 -21.95 -4.90 11.74
N GLY A 89 -22.70 -5.33 10.73
CA GLY A 89 -22.99 -6.73 10.47
C GLY A 89 -21.75 -7.41 9.89
N GLY A 90 -21.51 -8.66 10.29
CA GLY A 90 -20.44 -9.46 9.69
C GLY A 90 -20.59 -9.50 8.16
N GLY A 91 -19.46 -9.39 7.46
CA GLY A 91 -19.45 -9.50 6.00
C GLY A 91 -19.93 -10.88 5.57
N ASP A 92 -20.69 -10.96 4.48
CA ASP A 92 -21.03 -12.26 3.90
C ASP A 92 -19.72 -12.99 3.56
N LYS A 93 -19.62 -14.27 3.93
CA LYS A 93 -18.48 -15.13 3.53
C LYS A 93 -18.44 -15.37 2.01
N ARG A 94 -19.44 -14.86 1.28
CA ARG A 94 -19.63 -15.02 -0.16
C ARG A 94 -19.46 -13.65 -0.83
N GLY A 95 -18.76 -13.64 -1.96
CA GLY A 95 -18.43 -12.44 -2.71
C GLY A 95 -16.94 -12.08 -2.64
N SER A 96 -16.47 -11.30 -3.60
CA SER A 96 -15.06 -10.91 -3.71
C SER A 96 -14.91 -9.43 -4.02
N GLU A 97 -13.96 -8.76 -3.36
CA GLU A 97 -13.57 -7.39 -3.70
C GLU A 97 -12.97 -7.31 -5.11
N SER A 98 -12.47 -8.42 -5.68
CA SER A 98 -11.96 -8.48 -7.06
C SER A 98 -13.04 -8.74 -8.12
N ALA A 99 -14.30 -8.91 -7.72
CA ALA A 99 -15.40 -9.18 -8.65
C ALA A 99 -15.60 -8.02 -9.64
N LEU A 100 -15.93 -8.34 -10.89
CA LEU A 100 -16.21 -7.33 -11.93
C LEU A 100 -17.58 -6.68 -11.77
N ALA A 101 -18.56 -7.44 -11.29
CA ALA A 101 -19.92 -6.95 -11.04
C ALA A 101 -20.15 -6.77 -9.54
N TRP A 102 -20.83 -5.68 -9.16
CA TRP A 102 -21.13 -5.36 -7.77
C TRP A 102 -21.97 -6.45 -7.07
N SER A 103 -22.84 -7.15 -7.82
CA SER A 103 -23.69 -8.22 -7.27
C SER A 103 -22.90 -9.44 -6.78
N GLN A 104 -21.66 -9.59 -7.25
CA GLN A 104 -20.70 -10.61 -6.81
C GLN A 104 -19.64 -10.03 -5.86
N GLY A 105 -19.75 -8.74 -5.54
CA GLY A 105 -18.88 -8.03 -4.62
C GLY A 105 -18.99 -8.56 -3.19
N LYS A 106 -18.00 -8.23 -2.38
CA LYS A 106 -18.02 -8.51 -0.94
C LYS A 106 -19.07 -7.64 -0.27
N LYS A 107 -20.05 -8.27 0.36
CA LYS A 107 -21.18 -7.58 0.98
C LYS A 107 -20.93 -7.32 2.46
N THR A 108 -21.16 -6.09 2.90
CA THR A 108 -21.21 -5.71 4.31
C THR A 108 -22.54 -5.01 4.61
N ARG A 109 -22.93 -5.03 5.89
CA ARG A 109 -24.18 -4.43 6.35
C ARG A 109 -23.92 -3.55 7.56
N ARG A 110 -24.64 -2.44 7.66
CA ARG A 110 -24.69 -1.54 8.82
C ARG A 110 -26.14 -1.44 9.26
N VAL A 111 -26.39 -1.48 10.56
CA VAL A 111 -27.74 -1.37 11.13
C VAL A 111 -27.75 -0.27 12.17
N CYS A 112 -28.63 0.70 12.02
CA CYS A 112 -28.81 1.75 13.00
C CYS A 112 -29.35 1.15 14.31
N LEU A 113 -28.61 1.38 15.39
CA LEU A 113 -28.98 1.03 16.77
C LEU A 113 -29.95 2.05 17.38
N GLY A 114 -30.32 3.10 16.65
CA GLY A 114 -31.16 4.17 17.16
C GLY A 114 -30.45 5.08 18.16
N VAL A 115 -31.16 5.43 19.24
CA VAL A 115 -30.71 6.41 20.24
C VAL A 115 -31.16 6.05 21.65
N ILE A 116 -30.40 6.50 22.64
CA ILE A 116 -30.85 6.50 24.04
C ILE A 116 -31.32 7.91 24.38
N THR A 117 -32.52 8.04 24.93
CA THR A 117 -33.13 9.33 25.31
C THR A 117 -33.54 9.30 26.77
N CYS A 118 -33.69 10.46 27.39
CA CYS A 118 -34.39 10.55 28.67
C CYS A 118 -35.89 10.25 28.50
N ASP A 119 -36.51 9.64 29.50
CA ASP A 119 -37.96 9.45 29.55
C ASP A 119 -38.72 10.72 29.96
N GLU A 120 -38.04 11.66 30.65
CA GLU A 120 -38.56 12.98 31.01
C GLU A 120 -38.72 13.89 29.77
N PRO A 121 -39.95 14.33 29.42
CA PRO A 121 -40.21 15.09 28.19
C PRO A 121 -39.46 16.43 28.07
N THR A 122 -39.11 17.04 29.20
CA THR A 122 -38.38 18.31 29.24
C THR A 122 -36.86 18.15 29.15
N CYS A 123 -36.36 16.91 29.24
CA CYS A 123 -34.94 16.61 29.21
C CYS A 123 -34.48 16.23 27.79
N GLU A 124 -33.69 17.09 27.16
CA GLU A 124 -33.21 16.92 25.78
C GLU A 124 -31.98 16.00 25.65
N VAL A 125 -31.69 15.19 26.67
CA VAL A 125 -30.55 14.28 26.65
C VAL A 125 -30.77 13.20 25.59
N VAL A 126 -29.94 13.24 24.54
CA VAL A 126 -29.82 12.21 23.51
C VAL A 126 -28.40 11.64 23.56
N THR A 127 -28.27 10.33 23.73
CA THR A 127 -27.00 9.63 23.88
C THR A 127 -26.83 8.57 22.79
N ARG A 128 -25.60 8.43 22.28
CA ARG A 128 -25.22 7.39 21.34
C ARG A 128 -25.25 6.01 22.04
N PRO A 129 -26.02 5.02 21.55
CA PRO A 129 -25.96 3.67 22.07
C PRO A 129 -24.56 3.07 21.86
N GLN A 130 -24.07 2.32 22.85
CA GLN A 130 -22.90 1.47 22.66
C GLN A 130 -23.19 0.34 21.66
N THR A 131 -22.16 -0.19 21.02
CA THR A 131 -22.33 -1.19 19.95
C THR A 131 -22.71 -2.58 20.45
N ARG A 132 -22.41 -2.92 21.71
CA ARG A 132 -22.70 -4.22 22.33
C ARG A 132 -23.91 -4.10 23.24
N ARG A 133 -24.78 -5.11 23.22
CA ARG A 133 -25.98 -5.17 24.07
C ARG A 133 -25.69 -4.95 25.56
N ALA A 134 -24.64 -5.57 26.10
CA ALA A 134 -24.24 -5.36 27.49
C ALA A 134 -23.89 -3.90 27.80
N GLY A 135 -23.28 -3.21 26.82
CA GLY A 135 -22.97 -1.79 26.91
C GLY A 135 -24.22 -0.92 26.93
N ILE A 136 -25.18 -1.21 26.04
CA ILE A 136 -26.49 -0.52 26.01
C ILE A 136 -27.21 -0.72 27.34
N MET A 137 -27.26 -1.95 27.86
CA MET A 137 -27.87 -2.22 29.18
C MET A 137 -27.16 -1.45 30.30
N GLY A 138 -25.83 -1.35 30.27
CA GLY A 138 -25.08 -0.53 31.21
C GLY A 138 -25.47 0.95 31.15
N GLN A 139 -25.67 1.50 29.94
CA GLN A 139 -26.16 2.87 29.76
C GLN A 139 -27.60 3.03 30.28
N LEU A 140 -28.48 2.06 30.03
CA LEU A 140 -29.86 2.10 30.52
C LEU A 140 -29.96 1.91 32.03
N ASN A 141 -29.00 1.25 32.68
CA ASN A 141 -28.99 1.16 34.15
C ASN A 141 -28.51 2.44 34.84
N ALA A 142 -27.94 3.38 34.09
CA ALA A 142 -27.56 4.69 34.61
C ALA A 142 -28.77 5.64 34.61
N SER A 143 -28.82 6.53 35.59
CA SER A 143 -29.77 7.64 35.60
C SER A 143 -29.31 8.74 34.65
N CYS A 144 -30.28 9.46 34.10
CA CYS A 144 -30.02 10.71 33.40
C CYS A 144 -29.46 11.77 34.37
N LEU A 145 -28.84 12.81 33.83
CA LEU A 145 -28.36 13.96 34.62
C LEU A 145 -29.50 14.71 35.35
N CYS A 146 -30.72 14.66 34.83
CA CYS A 146 -31.91 15.21 35.49
C CYS A 146 -32.47 14.30 36.60
N GLY A 147 -31.90 13.10 36.79
CA GLY A 147 -32.37 12.11 37.76
C GLY A 147 -33.36 11.08 37.20
N SER A 148 -33.97 11.33 36.04
CA SER A 148 -34.93 10.41 35.42
C SER A 148 -34.26 9.23 34.70
N GLN A 149 -35.06 8.33 34.13
CA GLN A 149 -34.58 7.07 33.55
C GLN A 149 -34.22 7.25 32.07
N LEU A 150 -33.21 6.52 31.62
CA LEU A 150 -32.85 6.45 30.20
C LEU A 150 -33.64 5.32 29.51
N LYS A 151 -34.13 5.60 28.30
CA LYS A 151 -34.84 4.66 27.42
C LYS A 151 -34.12 4.51 26.08
N HIS A 152 -34.06 3.29 25.56
CA HIS A 152 -33.51 3.00 24.24
C HIS A 152 -34.63 2.99 23.20
N ILE A 153 -34.49 3.85 22.19
CA ILE A 153 -35.34 3.86 20.99
C ILE A 153 -34.57 3.13 19.90
N ASP A 154 -34.99 1.90 19.60
CA ASP A 154 -34.39 1.09 18.54
C ASP A 154 -34.87 1.58 17.16
N CYS A 155 -34.02 1.44 16.14
CA CYS A 155 -34.28 1.97 14.80
C CYS A 155 -34.34 0.87 13.73
N GLY A 156 -33.25 0.10 13.58
CA GLY A 156 -33.20 -1.01 12.63
C GLY A 156 -33.01 -0.61 11.16
N VAL A 157 -32.96 0.69 10.83
CA VAL A 157 -32.63 1.19 9.49
C VAL A 157 -31.28 0.61 9.02
N THR A 158 -31.19 0.27 7.74
CA THR A 158 -30.11 -0.57 7.23
C THR A 158 -29.40 0.05 6.04
N SER A 159 -28.06 0.02 6.08
CA SER A 159 -27.20 0.27 4.93
C SER A 159 -26.52 -1.02 4.49
N VAL A 160 -26.48 -1.29 3.19
CA VAL A 160 -25.81 -2.44 2.60
C VAL A 160 -24.78 -1.94 1.59
N LEU A 161 -23.56 -2.45 1.69
CA LEU A 161 -22.45 -2.06 0.83
C LEU A 161 -21.91 -3.29 0.12
N TYR A 162 -21.74 -3.20 -1.20
CA TYR A 162 -21.07 -4.21 -2.01
C TYR A 162 -19.76 -3.65 -2.55
N SER A 163 -18.64 -4.10 -1.99
CA SER A 163 -17.29 -3.72 -2.45
C SER A 163 -16.84 -4.66 -3.57
N PHE A 164 -16.44 -4.11 -4.71
CA PHE A 164 -16.03 -4.86 -5.89
C PHE A 164 -14.92 -4.10 -6.65
N LYS A 165 -14.41 -4.65 -7.75
CA LYS A 165 -13.23 -4.09 -8.45
C LYS A 165 -13.44 -2.64 -8.88
N GLY A 166 -14.66 -2.29 -9.27
CA GLY A 166 -15.02 -0.96 -9.76
C GLY A 166 -15.34 0.06 -8.67
N GLY A 167 -15.45 -0.33 -7.40
CA GLY A 167 -15.79 0.57 -6.30
C GLY A 167 -16.77 -0.05 -5.30
N VAL A 168 -17.74 0.75 -4.84
CA VAL A 168 -18.75 0.35 -3.86
C VAL A 168 -20.16 0.66 -4.38
N TYR A 169 -21.04 -0.35 -4.35
CA TYR A 169 -22.48 -0.14 -4.51
C TYR A 169 -23.12 -0.01 -3.13
N TYR A 170 -23.63 1.18 -2.81
CA TYR A 170 -24.22 1.53 -1.54
C TYR A 170 -25.74 1.55 -1.65
N ILE A 171 -26.43 0.96 -0.67
CA ILE A 171 -27.90 0.93 -0.60
C ILE A 171 -28.31 1.31 0.83
N HIS A 172 -29.10 2.37 0.98
CA HIS A 172 -29.77 2.72 2.24
C HIS A 172 -31.26 2.37 2.14
N LYS A 173 -31.79 1.77 3.20
CA LYS A 173 -33.21 1.38 3.28
C LYS A 173 -33.81 1.77 4.63
N GLY A 174 -34.84 2.62 4.57
CA GLY A 174 -35.63 3.09 5.69
C GLY A 174 -35.44 4.58 6.00
N ILE A 175 -36.27 5.07 6.91
CA ILE A 175 -36.26 6.44 7.42
C ILE A 175 -35.98 6.40 8.92
N HIS A 176 -35.07 7.25 9.40
CA HIS A 176 -34.74 7.33 10.83
C HIS A 176 -35.79 8.17 11.58
N HIS A 177 -36.65 7.51 12.35
CA HIS A 177 -37.70 8.16 13.15
C HIS A 177 -37.26 8.55 14.57
N HIS A 178 -36.00 8.94 14.73
CA HIS A 178 -35.43 9.34 16.01
C HIS A 178 -34.47 10.53 15.81
N PRO A 179 -34.20 11.31 16.87
CA PRO A 179 -33.28 12.43 16.77
C PRO A 179 -31.87 11.98 16.34
N LYS A 180 -31.13 12.90 15.73
CA LYS A 180 -29.70 12.71 15.43
C LYS A 180 -28.91 12.63 16.73
N GLN A 181 -27.84 11.82 16.75
CA GLN A 181 -26.98 11.75 17.93
C GLN A 181 -26.23 13.07 18.13
N THR A 182 -26.12 13.50 19.39
CA THR A 182 -25.37 14.70 19.79
C THR A 182 -23.85 14.46 19.80
N HIS A 183 -23.43 13.24 20.12
CA HIS A 183 -22.02 12.85 20.14
C HIS A 183 -21.61 12.22 18.80
N ILE A 184 -21.03 13.05 17.94
CA ILE A 184 -20.43 12.66 16.66
C ILE A 184 -19.00 12.13 16.91
N LEU A 185 -18.58 11.07 16.22
CA LEU A 185 -17.28 10.41 16.45
C LEU A 185 -16.18 10.84 15.47
N HIS A 186 -16.54 11.39 14.33
CA HIS A 186 -15.62 11.69 13.23
C HIS A 186 -15.99 13.04 12.61
N LEU A 187 -14.98 13.79 12.16
CA LEU A 187 -15.21 14.96 11.32
C LEU A 187 -15.65 14.49 9.94
N SER A 188 -16.61 15.18 9.36
CA SER A 188 -16.84 15.16 7.92
C SER A 188 -15.61 15.66 7.17
N ARG A 189 -15.57 15.42 5.85
CA ARG A 189 -14.46 15.87 5.02
C ARG A 189 -14.32 17.39 4.98
N ASP A 190 -15.43 18.12 4.92
CA ASP A 190 -15.40 19.58 4.86
C ASP A 190 -14.92 20.17 6.18
N GLU A 191 -15.40 19.61 7.31
CA GLU A 191 -14.90 19.96 8.64
C GLU A 191 -13.40 19.66 8.78
N ARG A 192 -12.94 18.50 8.27
CA ARG A 192 -11.52 18.14 8.25
C ARG A 192 -10.70 19.11 7.40
N THR A 193 -11.18 19.48 6.22
CA THR A 193 -10.50 20.41 5.30
C THR A 193 -10.36 21.80 5.95
N ARG A 194 -11.44 22.28 6.59
CA ARG A 194 -11.41 23.56 7.33
C ARG A 194 -10.49 23.51 8.54
N PHE A 195 -10.48 22.38 9.26
CA PHE A 195 -9.55 22.16 10.37
C PHE A 195 -8.09 22.19 9.90
N GLU A 196 -7.78 21.51 8.80
CA GLU A 196 -6.47 21.52 8.15
C GLU A 196 -6.03 22.93 7.76
N GLN A 197 -6.93 23.73 7.17
CA GLN A 197 -6.67 25.12 6.81
C GLN A 197 -6.31 25.98 8.04
N ILE A 198 -7.10 25.88 9.11
CA ILE A 198 -6.83 26.65 10.35
C ILE A 198 -5.49 26.24 10.97
N VAL A 199 -5.16 24.94 10.96
CA VAL A 199 -3.85 24.46 11.43
C VAL A 199 -2.71 24.95 10.55
N PHE A 200 -2.89 24.96 9.23
CA PHE A 200 -1.90 25.47 8.26
C PHE A 200 -1.63 26.96 8.46
N GLU A 201 -2.66 27.76 8.73
CA GLU A 201 -2.52 29.20 9.04
C GLU A 201 -1.92 29.45 10.44
N ASN A 202 -1.84 28.42 11.29
CA ASN A 202 -1.37 28.49 12.68
C ASN A 202 -0.44 27.30 13.06
N PRO A 203 0.68 27.08 12.36
CA PRO A 203 1.43 25.82 12.44
C PRO A 203 2.00 25.53 13.84
N ALA A 204 2.33 26.58 14.61
CA ALA A 204 2.86 26.49 15.96
C ALA A 204 1.78 26.40 17.07
N ALA A 205 0.49 26.50 16.73
CA ALA A 205 -0.56 26.45 17.73
C ALA A 205 -0.70 25.04 18.33
N GLY A 206 -0.85 24.98 19.65
CA GLY A 206 -1.23 23.76 20.37
C GLY A 206 -2.75 23.57 20.41
N PRO A 207 -3.23 22.38 20.83
CA PRO A 207 -4.67 22.06 20.87
C PRO A 207 -5.53 23.10 21.59
N ALA A 208 -5.12 23.52 22.80
CA ALA A 208 -5.87 24.51 23.59
C ALA A 208 -5.94 25.89 22.90
N ALA A 209 -4.86 26.30 22.22
CA ALA A 209 -4.81 27.57 21.49
C ALA A 209 -5.71 27.56 20.25
N LEU A 210 -5.82 26.42 19.57
CA LEU A 210 -6.74 26.25 18.44
C LEU A 210 -8.21 26.31 18.88
N ILE A 211 -8.54 25.73 20.05
CA ILE A 211 -9.90 25.75 20.61
C ILE A 211 -10.30 27.14 21.08
N ALA A 212 -9.39 27.87 21.73
CA ALA A 212 -9.68 29.22 22.19
C ALA A 212 -9.87 30.21 21.02
N GLY A 213 -9.23 29.94 19.88
CA GLY A 213 -9.01 30.96 18.85
C GLY A 213 -7.99 31.99 19.36
N ARG A 214 -7.01 32.36 18.53
CA ARG A 214 -6.08 33.43 18.91
C ARG A 214 -6.67 34.79 18.52
N ASN A 215 -6.71 35.70 19.48
CA ASN A 215 -6.94 37.11 19.20
C ASN A 215 -5.71 37.66 18.44
N SER A 216 -5.90 38.07 17.19
CA SER A 216 -4.91 38.82 16.43
C SER A 216 -5.25 40.32 16.50
N ILE A 217 -4.25 41.18 16.32
CA ILE A 217 -4.43 42.63 16.14
C ILE A 217 -5.41 42.94 14.99
N THR A 218 -5.54 42.02 14.02
CA THR A 218 -6.43 42.12 12.86
C THR A 218 -7.80 41.46 13.03
N GLY A 219 -8.14 40.98 14.23
CA GLY A 219 -9.41 40.30 14.53
C GLY A 219 -9.25 38.92 15.15
N THR A 220 -10.35 38.37 15.66
CA THR A 220 -10.41 37.02 16.23
C THR A 220 -10.22 36.00 15.11
N ARG A 221 -9.14 35.20 15.15
CA ARG A 221 -8.96 34.09 14.20
C ARG A 221 -10.02 33.01 14.47
N GLU A 222 -10.45 32.33 13.41
CA GLU A 222 -11.45 31.27 13.52
C GLU A 222 -10.97 30.15 14.46
N SER A 223 -11.83 29.76 15.39
CA SER A 223 -11.56 28.67 16.33
C SER A 223 -11.95 27.33 15.71
N VAL A 224 -11.20 26.27 16.02
CA VAL A 224 -11.60 24.92 15.59
C VAL A 224 -12.91 24.44 16.23
N SER A 225 -13.34 25.06 17.34
CA SER A 225 -14.60 24.71 18.00
C SER A 225 -15.85 25.13 17.23
N THR A 226 -15.75 26.10 16.30
CA THR A 226 -16.86 26.53 15.45
C THR A 226 -17.08 25.61 14.26
N ILE A 227 -16.08 24.78 13.94
CA ILE A 227 -16.14 23.82 12.83
C ILE A 227 -17.06 22.66 13.19
N SER A 228 -16.83 22.05 14.35
CA SER A 228 -17.55 20.85 14.80
C SER A 228 -17.55 20.75 16.31
N THR A 229 -18.65 20.26 16.89
CA THR A 229 -18.76 20.02 18.34
C THR A 229 -17.73 19.00 18.84
N VAL A 230 -17.27 18.10 17.96
CA VAL A 230 -16.21 17.12 18.22
C VAL A 230 -14.88 17.78 18.59
N LEU A 231 -14.63 18.99 18.10
CA LEU A 231 -13.38 19.73 18.30
C LEU A 231 -13.39 20.60 19.58
N LEU A 232 -14.47 20.57 20.36
CA LEU A 232 -14.47 21.10 21.73
C LEU A 232 -13.60 20.26 22.66
N ASN A 233 -13.37 18.99 22.33
CA ASN A 233 -12.51 18.11 23.09
C ASN A 233 -11.03 18.32 22.72
N GLN A 234 -10.23 18.80 23.68
CA GLN A 234 -8.80 19.05 23.50
C GLN A 234 -8.00 17.81 23.08
N ASP A 235 -8.31 16.64 23.62
CA ASP A 235 -7.62 15.40 23.25
C ASP A 235 -7.95 14.99 21.81
N ARG A 236 -9.18 15.27 21.36
CA ARG A 236 -9.53 15.05 19.96
C ARG A 236 -8.78 16.00 19.04
N VAL A 237 -8.68 17.28 19.37
CA VAL A 237 -7.87 18.24 18.61
C VAL A 237 -6.40 17.82 18.59
N LYS A 238 -5.87 17.29 19.71
CA LYS A 238 -4.51 16.74 19.77
C LYS A 238 -4.34 15.54 18.83
N ALA A 239 -5.28 14.61 18.82
CA ALA A 239 -5.23 13.44 17.94
C ALA A 239 -5.31 13.85 16.46
N GLU A 240 -6.20 14.77 16.09
CA GLU A 240 -6.28 15.29 14.71
C GLU A 240 -5.00 16.04 14.32
N LEU A 241 -4.45 16.88 15.20
CA LEU A 241 -3.15 17.53 14.99
C LEU A 241 -2.01 16.53 14.80
N GLN A 242 -1.99 15.45 15.57
CA GLN A 242 -0.98 14.40 15.42
C GLN A 242 -1.16 13.65 14.10
N ALA A 243 -2.40 13.37 13.68
CA ALA A 243 -2.68 12.79 12.37
C ALA A 243 -2.23 13.72 11.22
N LEU A 244 -2.41 15.03 11.38
CA LEU A 244 -1.95 16.03 10.41
C LEU A 244 -0.43 16.19 10.41
N ARG A 245 0.22 16.28 11.56
CA ARG A 245 1.68 16.43 11.66
C ARG A 245 2.42 15.13 11.35
N GLY A 246 1.77 13.99 11.58
CA GLY A 246 2.23 12.66 11.17
C GLY A 246 2.23 12.49 9.64
N LYS A 247 1.41 13.27 8.92
CA LYS A 247 1.61 13.56 7.50
C LYS A 247 2.65 14.68 7.40
N SER A 248 3.92 14.31 7.49
CA SER A 248 5.08 15.20 7.65
C SER A 248 4.92 16.59 6.98
N THR A 249 4.78 17.63 7.81
CA THR A 249 5.04 19.02 7.45
C THR A 249 6.52 19.39 7.61
N ARG A 250 7.38 18.43 7.98
CA ARG A 250 8.81 18.64 8.00
C ARG A 250 9.32 18.62 6.56
N ASN A 251 10.17 19.59 6.24
CA ASN A 251 10.86 19.64 4.97
C ASN A 251 11.68 18.36 4.85
N PHE A 252 11.25 17.44 3.98
CA PHE A 252 11.92 16.16 3.75
C PHE A 252 13.41 16.35 3.50
N VAL A 253 13.80 17.45 2.84
CA VAL A 253 15.20 17.77 2.56
C VAL A 253 15.98 17.98 3.86
N ASP A 254 15.42 18.72 4.82
CA ASP A 254 16.08 18.99 6.10
C ASP A 254 16.15 17.71 6.97
N ASP A 255 15.06 16.94 7.01
CA ASP A 255 15.00 15.66 7.73
C ASP A 255 15.99 14.64 7.13
N PHE A 256 16.08 14.55 5.80
CA PHE A 256 17.00 13.65 5.12
C PHE A 256 18.46 14.07 5.32
N ALA A 257 18.74 15.39 5.29
CA ALA A 257 20.06 15.91 5.60
C ALA A 257 20.46 15.65 7.06
N GLU A 258 19.54 15.83 8.02
CA GLU A 258 19.76 15.49 9.42
C GLU A 258 19.98 13.97 9.60
N PHE A 259 19.21 13.14 8.90
CA PHE A 259 19.38 11.69 8.90
C PHE A 259 20.77 11.27 8.40
N GLN A 260 21.22 11.79 7.25
CA GLN A 260 22.56 11.50 6.73
C GLN A 260 23.67 11.96 7.69
N LYS A 261 23.49 13.13 8.32
CA LYS A 261 24.43 13.65 9.32
C LYS A 261 24.53 12.73 10.55
N ASN A 262 23.40 12.20 11.02
CA ASN A 262 23.34 11.32 12.19
C ASN A 262 23.76 9.87 11.88
N HIS A 263 23.76 9.47 10.61
CA HIS A 263 24.10 8.13 10.14
C HIS A 263 25.16 8.16 9.02
N PRO A 264 26.39 8.64 9.31
CA PRO A 264 27.44 8.75 8.31
C PRO A 264 27.78 7.36 7.72
N GLY A 265 27.84 7.29 6.40
CA GLY A 265 28.13 6.05 5.67
C GLY A 265 26.97 5.06 5.55
N TYR A 266 25.79 5.36 6.09
CA TYR A 266 24.60 4.50 5.92
C TYR A 266 23.93 4.70 4.57
N VAL A 267 23.82 5.95 4.10
CA VAL A 267 23.32 6.28 2.76
C VAL A 267 24.52 6.36 1.83
N LEU A 268 24.64 5.42 0.90
CA LEU A 268 25.75 5.37 -0.06
C LEU A 268 25.49 6.25 -1.28
N TYR A 269 24.23 6.32 -1.71
CA TYR A 269 23.82 7.08 -2.88
C TYR A 269 22.37 7.53 -2.73
N SER A 270 22.07 8.73 -3.20
CA SER A 270 20.72 9.25 -3.26
C SER A 270 20.55 10.19 -4.44
N GLN A 271 19.48 10.02 -5.21
CA GLN A 271 19.06 10.99 -6.22
C GLN A 271 17.54 11.15 -6.18
N PHE A 272 17.06 12.38 -6.37
CA PHE A 272 15.65 12.74 -6.33
C PHE A 272 15.25 13.43 -7.63
N GLU A 273 15.26 12.68 -8.73
CA GLU A 273 14.89 13.15 -10.08
C GLU A 273 13.78 12.27 -10.67
N ALA A 274 13.61 12.28 -11.99
CA ALA A 274 12.64 11.43 -12.70
C ALA A 274 12.82 9.94 -12.33
N VAL A 275 14.07 9.49 -12.23
CA VAL A 275 14.44 8.24 -11.56
C VAL A 275 14.88 8.63 -10.16
N THR A 276 14.18 8.16 -9.14
CA THR A 276 14.53 8.42 -7.73
C THR A 276 14.99 7.11 -7.11
N VAL A 277 16.20 7.12 -6.56
CA VAL A 277 16.78 5.99 -5.82
C VAL A 277 17.48 6.47 -4.56
N VAL A 278 17.32 5.72 -3.48
CA VAL A 278 18.10 5.88 -2.25
C VAL A 278 18.68 4.53 -1.90
N VAL A 279 20.01 4.43 -1.95
CA VAL A 279 20.76 3.20 -1.69
C VAL A 279 21.39 3.28 -0.31
N VAL A 280 21.10 2.28 0.51
CA VAL A 280 21.54 2.21 1.90
C VAL A 280 22.25 0.90 2.19
N GLN A 281 23.20 0.96 3.11
CA GLN A 281 24.01 -0.17 3.53
C GLN A 281 24.50 0.01 4.97
N THR A 282 24.50 -1.06 5.76
CA THR A 282 25.15 -1.08 7.08
C THR A 282 26.55 -1.69 6.99
N GLN A 283 27.37 -1.49 8.03
CA GLN A 283 28.68 -2.13 8.15
C GLN A 283 28.58 -3.67 8.17
N PHE A 284 27.49 -4.23 8.71
CA PHE A 284 27.26 -5.66 8.63
C PHE A 284 26.99 -6.09 7.18
N MET A 285 26.12 -5.37 6.46
CA MET A 285 25.76 -5.70 5.08
C MET A 285 27.00 -5.70 4.15
N VAL A 286 27.88 -4.70 4.26
CA VAL A 286 29.10 -4.64 3.44
C VAL A 286 30.06 -5.80 3.75
N SER A 287 30.18 -6.20 5.02
CA SER A 287 31.05 -7.32 5.41
C SER A 287 30.57 -8.68 4.87
N GLN A 288 29.34 -8.76 4.36
CA GLN A 288 28.80 -9.97 3.73
C GLN A 288 28.97 -9.97 2.20
N LEU A 289 29.43 -8.87 1.60
CA LEU A 289 29.63 -8.77 0.14
C LEU A 289 30.93 -9.44 -0.33
N VAL A 290 31.93 -9.51 0.53
CA VAL A 290 33.23 -10.13 0.26
C VAL A 290 33.45 -11.24 1.26
N THR A 291 33.02 -12.44 0.91
CA THR A 291 33.20 -13.64 1.73
C THR A 291 34.24 -14.57 1.11
N ASP A 292 34.88 -15.38 1.95
CA ASP A 292 35.73 -16.45 1.44
C ASP A 292 34.89 -17.46 0.66
N PHE A 293 35.52 -18.02 -0.38
CA PHE A 293 34.91 -19.05 -1.20
C PHE A 293 34.56 -20.26 -0.32
N ILE A 294 33.30 -20.66 -0.32
CA ILE A 294 32.87 -21.87 0.37
C ILE A 294 32.96 -23.02 -0.64
N GLU A 295 33.93 -23.92 -0.45
CA GLU A 295 34.10 -25.10 -1.29
C GLU A 295 32.83 -25.99 -1.21
N ASP A 296 32.41 -26.56 -2.34
CA ASP A 296 31.23 -27.43 -2.51
C ASP A 296 29.82 -26.81 -2.36
N GLU A 297 29.69 -25.49 -2.24
CA GLU A 297 28.37 -24.86 -2.05
C GLU A 297 27.84 -24.09 -3.28
N ALA A 298 26.61 -24.42 -3.70
CA ALA A 298 25.88 -23.72 -4.77
C ALA A 298 25.41 -22.30 -4.38
N VAL A 299 25.72 -21.86 -3.16
CA VAL A 299 25.30 -20.57 -2.57
C VAL A 299 26.34 -19.46 -2.69
N ASN A 300 27.45 -19.71 -3.41
CA ASN A 300 28.44 -18.68 -3.73
C ASN A 300 27.87 -17.71 -4.79
N GLY A 301 27.37 -16.55 -4.34
CA GLY A 301 26.92 -15.47 -5.22
C GLY A 301 26.04 -14.43 -4.54
N ILE A 302 25.79 -13.33 -5.26
CA ILE A 302 24.85 -12.28 -4.87
C ILE A 302 23.55 -12.46 -5.67
N VAL A 303 22.43 -12.54 -4.98
CA VAL A 303 21.09 -12.59 -5.60
C VAL A 303 20.40 -11.25 -5.40
N SER A 304 19.96 -10.64 -6.50
CA SER A 304 19.22 -9.37 -6.45
C SER A 304 17.76 -9.58 -6.85
N ASP A 305 16.84 -9.08 -6.02
CA ASP A 305 15.40 -9.16 -6.24
C ASP A 305 14.70 -7.85 -5.88
N ALA A 306 13.52 -7.61 -6.46
CA ALA A 306 12.71 -6.43 -6.24
C ALA A 306 11.34 -6.80 -5.64
N ALA A 307 11.07 -6.31 -4.44
CA ALA A 307 9.80 -6.52 -3.75
C ALA A 307 8.80 -5.39 -4.09
N HIS A 308 7.67 -5.79 -4.65
CA HIS A 308 6.51 -4.92 -4.87
C HIS A 308 5.64 -4.81 -3.61
N GLY A 309 5.02 -3.65 -3.39
CA GLY A 309 4.05 -3.46 -2.30
C GLY A 309 4.64 -3.35 -0.90
N PHE A 310 5.97 -3.30 -0.79
CA PHE A 310 6.65 -2.98 0.47
C PHE A 310 6.42 -1.52 0.88
N TRP A 311 6.41 -0.62 -0.09
CA TRP A 311 6.18 0.81 0.11
C TRP A 311 4.70 1.19 -0.05
N TYR A 312 4.34 2.38 0.43
CA TYR A 312 2.96 2.91 0.35
C TYR A 312 2.47 3.04 -1.10
N SER A 313 3.32 3.52 -2.00
CA SER A 313 3.06 3.55 -3.43
C SER A 313 3.31 2.16 -4.02
N SER A 314 2.31 1.63 -4.73
CA SER A 314 2.41 0.33 -5.40
C SER A 314 3.39 0.30 -6.58
N LYS A 315 3.87 1.48 -7.03
CA LYS A 315 4.86 1.61 -8.10
C LYS A 315 6.30 1.56 -7.59
N ASP A 316 6.49 1.85 -6.30
CA ASP A 316 7.81 1.93 -5.70
C ASP A 316 8.30 0.52 -5.36
N LEU A 317 9.60 0.29 -5.51
CA LEU A 317 10.25 -0.99 -5.30
C LEU A 317 11.24 -0.92 -4.15
N LEU A 318 11.30 -2.01 -3.38
CA LEU A 318 12.44 -2.31 -2.53
C LEU A 318 13.33 -3.30 -3.28
N ILE A 319 14.49 -2.86 -3.74
CA ILE A 319 15.48 -3.72 -4.40
C ILE A 319 16.51 -4.14 -3.37
N ILE A 320 16.79 -5.44 -3.29
CA ILE A 320 17.74 -6.01 -2.32
C ILE A 320 18.72 -6.92 -3.06
N SER A 321 20.02 -6.67 -2.89
CA SER A 321 21.08 -7.65 -3.19
C SER A 321 21.42 -8.40 -1.92
N SER A 322 21.35 -9.73 -1.94
CA SER A 322 21.59 -10.59 -0.78
C SER A 322 22.70 -11.59 -1.06
N THR A 323 23.47 -11.93 -0.03
CA THR A 323 24.45 -13.03 -0.02
C THR A 323 24.04 -14.07 1.01
N TYR A 324 24.52 -15.30 0.86
CA TYR A 324 24.29 -16.32 1.85
C TYR A 324 25.32 -16.21 2.99
N SER A 325 24.85 -16.10 4.22
CA SER A 325 25.71 -16.11 5.40
C SER A 325 25.73 -17.51 6.00
N ALA A 326 26.86 -18.20 5.87
CA ALA A 326 27.05 -19.53 6.45
C ALA A 326 26.91 -19.53 7.99
N LEU A 327 27.34 -18.43 8.64
CA LEU A 327 27.24 -18.28 10.10
C LEU A 327 25.78 -18.25 10.57
N LEU A 328 24.89 -17.59 9.81
CA LEU A 328 23.47 -17.45 10.15
C LEU A 328 22.59 -18.50 9.45
N ALA A 329 23.18 -19.30 8.56
CA ALA A 329 22.51 -20.26 7.69
C ALA A 329 21.33 -19.66 6.88
N CYS A 330 21.42 -18.39 6.49
CA CYS A 330 20.36 -17.69 5.76
C CYS A 330 20.87 -16.63 4.79
N TRP A 331 20.00 -16.21 3.86
CA TRP A 331 20.27 -15.08 2.98
C TRP A 331 20.16 -13.77 3.77
N VAL A 332 21.21 -12.98 3.73
CA VAL A 332 21.31 -11.68 4.41
C VAL A 332 21.46 -10.58 3.37
N PRO A 333 20.89 -9.39 3.61
CA PRO A 333 21.06 -8.26 2.70
C PRO A 333 22.52 -7.81 2.69
N GLY A 334 23.06 -7.62 1.49
CA GLY A 334 24.32 -6.93 1.23
C GLY A 334 24.12 -5.48 0.77
N LEU A 335 22.98 -5.17 0.14
CA LEU A 335 22.61 -3.82 -0.26
C LEU A 335 21.09 -3.68 -0.34
N MET A 336 20.55 -2.53 0.08
CA MET A 336 19.12 -2.23 -0.04
C MET A 336 18.90 -0.91 -0.77
N THR A 337 17.83 -0.83 -1.56
CA THR A 337 17.52 0.36 -2.36
C THR A 337 16.02 0.63 -2.39
N TYR A 338 15.66 1.85 -2.02
CA TYR A 338 14.37 2.42 -2.41
C TYR A 338 14.46 2.88 -3.87
N ALA A 339 13.44 2.58 -4.66
CA ALA A 339 13.31 3.02 -6.05
C ALA A 339 11.87 3.45 -6.33
N ASN A 340 11.64 4.58 -6.99
CA ASN A 340 10.29 5.02 -7.40
C ASN A 340 9.74 4.30 -8.65
N GLY A 341 10.41 3.23 -9.09
CA GLY A 341 10.05 2.42 -10.24
C GLY A 341 11.05 1.27 -10.48
N GLY A 342 10.87 0.56 -11.59
CA GLY A 342 11.67 -0.61 -11.96
C GLY A 342 12.24 -0.55 -13.39
N SER A 343 12.61 0.63 -13.87
CA SER A 343 13.25 0.77 -15.18
C SER A 343 14.71 0.29 -15.16
N ALA A 344 15.30 0.06 -16.33
CA ALA A 344 16.72 -0.30 -16.47
C ALA A 344 17.66 0.66 -15.72
N GLU A 345 17.32 1.96 -15.68
CA GLU A 345 18.12 2.97 -14.99
C GLU A 345 18.10 2.80 -13.46
N HIS A 346 16.98 2.36 -12.87
CA HIS A 346 16.93 2.07 -11.42
C HIS A 346 17.89 0.94 -11.05
N TYR A 347 17.86 -0.14 -11.83
CA TYR A 347 18.75 -1.28 -11.63
C TYR A 347 20.21 -0.94 -11.92
N ARG A 348 20.49 -0.11 -12.94
CA ARG A 348 21.85 0.38 -13.24
C ARG A 348 22.46 1.09 -12.03
N LEU A 349 21.71 1.99 -11.39
CA LEU A 349 22.17 2.74 -10.22
C LEU A 349 22.37 1.83 -8.99
N HIS A 350 21.43 0.89 -8.76
CA HIS A 350 21.57 -0.12 -7.72
C HIS A 350 22.85 -0.95 -7.88
N PHE A 351 23.08 -1.52 -9.07
CA PHE A 351 24.26 -2.34 -9.34
C PHE A 351 25.57 -1.56 -9.34
N LEU A 352 25.57 -0.31 -9.81
CA LEU A 352 26.75 0.54 -9.75
C LEU A 352 27.21 0.76 -8.30
N VAL A 353 26.27 1.06 -7.40
CA VAL A 353 26.60 1.23 -5.97
C VAL A 353 27.01 -0.09 -5.33
N LEU A 354 26.40 -1.21 -5.72
CA LEU A 354 26.83 -2.55 -5.29
C LEU A 354 28.28 -2.83 -5.67
N PHE A 355 28.67 -2.60 -6.92
CA PHE A 355 30.03 -2.86 -7.39
C PHE A 355 31.05 -1.95 -6.72
N ASN A 356 30.74 -0.67 -6.53
CA ASN A 356 31.61 0.24 -5.79
C ASN A 356 31.78 -0.21 -4.33
N SER A 357 30.69 -0.62 -3.67
CA SER A 357 30.75 -1.14 -2.31
C SER A 357 31.60 -2.41 -2.20
N MET A 358 31.50 -3.32 -3.17
CA MET A 358 32.36 -4.50 -3.25
C MET A 358 33.83 -4.14 -3.47
N ALA A 359 34.12 -3.20 -4.37
CA ALA A 359 35.47 -2.75 -4.65
C ALA A 359 36.12 -2.11 -3.41
N ASP A 360 35.40 -1.20 -2.73
CA ASP A 360 35.85 -0.55 -1.51
C ASP A 360 36.14 -1.57 -0.40
N GLU A 361 35.31 -2.62 -0.28
CA GLU A 361 35.50 -3.66 0.73
C GLU A 361 36.66 -4.59 0.37
N CYS A 362 36.82 -4.97 -0.90
CA CYS A 362 37.98 -5.72 -1.39
C CYS A 362 39.28 -4.98 -1.10
N GLU A 363 39.34 -3.67 -1.39
CA GLU A 363 40.53 -2.84 -1.14
C GLU A 363 40.89 -2.82 0.35
N LYS A 364 39.92 -2.69 1.26
CA LYS A 364 40.17 -2.76 2.71
C LYS A 364 40.75 -4.09 3.17
N HIS A 365 40.37 -5.19 2.51
CA HIS A 365 40.88 -6.54 2.83
C HIS A 365 42.11 -6.93 2.00
N GLY A 366 42.67 -6.02 1.21
CA GLY A 366 43.82 -6.29 0.35
C GLY A 366 43.53 -7.34 -0.73
N ARG A 367 42.27 -7.46 -1.14
CA ARG A 367 41.82 -8.38 -2.20
C ARG A 367 41.73 -7.61 -3.51
N GLU A 368 42.25 -8.18 -4.58
CA GLU A 368 42.02 -7.64 -5.91
C GLU A 368 40.64 -8.06 -6.40
N VAL A 369 39.88 -7.09 -6.93
CA VAL A 369 38.71 -7.41 -7.76
C VAL A 369 39.28 -8.03 -9.04
N VAL A 370 38.99 -9.31 -9.27
CA VAL A 370 39.54 -10.06 -10.43
C VAL A 370 39.19 -9.33 -11.72
N ASP A 371 40.22 -8.81 -12.38
CA ASP A 371 40.08 -8.20 -13.71
C ASP A 371 39.98 -9.33 -14.73
N PHE A 372 38.79 -9.57 -15.26
CA PHE A 372 38.65 -10.50 -16.39
C PHE A 372 39.37 -9.90 -17.58
N SER A 373 40.25 -10.67 -18.22
CA SER A 373 40.78 -10.24 -19.52
C SER A 373 39.62 -10.02 -20.51
N GLU A 374 39.78 -9.09 -21.45
CA GLU A 374 38.74 -8.82 -22.45
C GLU A 374 38.35 -10.09 -23.22
N ALA A 375 39.31 -10.98 -23.45
CA ALA A 375 39.10 -12.30 -24.05
C ALA A 375 38.21 -13.22 -23.21
N GLU A 376 38.37 -13.25 -21.88
CA GLU A 376 37.52 -14.05 -20.98
C GLU A 376 36.10 -13.50 -20.90
N ARG A 377 35.94 -12.16 -20.85
CA ARG A 377 34.62 -11.52 -20.89
C ARG A 377 33.88 -11.83 -22.19
N VAL A 378 34.58 -11.75 -23.33
CA VAL A 378 34.03 -12.09 -24.65
C VAL A 378 33.71 -13.59 -24.74
N GLY A 379 34.62 -14.46 -24.27
CA GLY A 379 34.42 -15.91 -24.26
C GLY A 379 33.23 -16.34 -23.41
N PHE A 380 33.06 -15.76 -22.22
CA PHE A 380 31.89 -16.00 -21.37
C PHE A 380 30.58 -15.54 -22.05
N THR A 381 30.58 -14.33 -22.62
CA THR A 381 29.41 -13.79 -23.33
C THR A 381 29.02 -14.69 -24.51
N GLN A 382 29.98 -15.16 -25.30
CA GLN A 382 29.73 -16.07 -26.42
C GLN A 382 29.21 -17.43 -25.97
N ALA A 383 29.82 -18.04 -24.94
CA ALA A 383 29.38 -19.31 -24.39
C ALA A 383 27.96 -19.22 -23.83
N PHE A 384 27.62 -18.11 -23.17
CA PHE A 384 26.29 -17.85 -22.62
C PHE A 384 25.23 -17.72 -23.72
N ILE A 385 25.49 -16.93 -24.76
CA ILE A 385 24.60 -16.80 -25.93
C ILE A 385 24.39 -18.17 -26.58
N MET A 386 25.47 -18.93 -26.78
CA MET A 386 25.43 -20.25 -27.41
C MET A 386 24.62 -21.26 -26.58
N PHE A 387 24.78 -21.26 -25.24
CA PHE A 387 24.03 -22.13 -24.33
C PHE A 387 22.52 -21.95 -24.42
N TRP A 388 22.04 -20.70 -24.49
CA TRP A 388 20.62 -20.40 -24.58
C TRP A 388 20.06 -20.56 -26.00
N THR A 389 20.86 -20.22 -27.02
CA THR A 389 20.51 -20.45 -28.42
C THR A 389 20.28 -21.94 -28.71
N ASN A 390 21.07 -22.82 -28.10
CA ASN A 390 20.97 -24.27 -28.27
C ASN A 390 19.79 -24.93 -27.55
N ARG A 391 19.04 -24.19 -26.71
CA ARG A 391 17.91 -24.75 -25.94
C ARG A 391 16.53 -24.48 -26.54
N GLU A 392 16.46 -23.91 -27.76
CA GLU A 392 15.20 -23.52 -28.43
C GLU A 392 14.23 -22.74 -27.52
N ASP A 393 14.76 -21.94 -26.58
CA ASP A 393 13.96 -21.17 -25.65
C ASP A 393 14.02 -19.69 -26.03
N SER A 394 12.89 -19.11 -26.46
CA SER A 394 12.77 -17.74 -27.00
C SER A 394 13.05 -16.61 -26.00
N ARG A 395 13.57 -16.91 -24.80
CA ARG A 395 13.90 -15.92 -23.74
C ARG A 395 15.25 -15.20 -23.95
N VAL A 396 15.83 -15.32 -25.15
CA VAL A 396 17.20 -14.91 -25.53
C VAL A 396 17.54 -13.43 -25.30
N TYR A 397 16.57 -12.53 -25.08
CA TYR A 397 16.85 -11.10 -24.90
C TYR A 397 16.58 -10.54 -23.50
N GLU A 398 15.74 -11.17 -22.67
CA GLU A 398 15.40 -10.61 -21.35
C GLU A 398 16.18 -11.24 -20.18
N GLU A 399 16.61 -12.50 -20.28
CA GLU A 399 17.36 -13.17 -19.19
C GLU A 399 18.88 -12.97 -19.26
N GLY A 400 19.42 -12.47 -20.39
CA GLY A 400 20.86 -12.24 -20.56
C GLY A 400 21.45 -11.20 -19.60
N CYS A 401 20.64 -10.25 -19.12
CA CYS A 401 21.05 -9.32 -18.06
C CYS A 401 20.87 -9.89 -16.64
N ARG A 402 20.09 -10.95 -16.43
CA ARG A 402 19.88 -11.55 -15.09
C ARG A 402 21.01 -12.46 -14.66
N VAL A 403 21.79 -13.02 -15.59
CA VAL A 403 22.84 -14.01 -15.28
C VAL A 403 24.26 -13.43 -15.19
N PHE A 404 24.41 -12.11 -15.37
CA PHE A 404 25.72 -11.45 -15.20
C PHE A 404 26.27 -11.50 -13.76
N LEU A 405 25.49 -11.97 -12.78
CA LEU A 405 25.85 -11.99 -11.36
C LEU A 405 26.34 -13.35 -10.82
N VAL A 406 26.52 -14.38 -11.67
CA VAL A 406 26.99 -15.72 -11.22
C VAL A 406 28.43 -16.04 -11.68
N SER A 407 29.18 -15.07 -12.19
CA SER A 407 30.62 -15.27 -12.44
C SER A 407 31.40 -15.11 -11.12
N ARG A 408 31.52 -16.25 -10.44
CA ARG A 408 32.30 -16.59 -9.25
C ARG A 408 33.55 -15.73 -8.99
N GLN A 409 33.66 -15.24 -7.75
CA GLN A 409 34.92 -14.92 -7.09
C GLN A 409 35.82 -16.16 -7.07
N LYS A 410 36.95 -16.11 -7.77
CA LYS A 410 38.13 -16.91 -7.44
C LYS A 410 39.10 -15.97 -6.73
N VAL A 411 39.40 -16.26 -5.46
CA VAL A 411 40.49 -15.62 -4.74
C VAL A 411 41.78 -16.35 -5.13
N CYS A 412 42.78 -15.63 -5.63
CA CYS A 412 44.12 -16.16 -5.76
C CYS A 412 44.78 -16.20 -4.38
N GLU A 413 45.10 -17.40 -3.88
CA GLU A 413 46.07 -17.56 -2.81
C GLU A 413 47.47 -17.18 -3.34
N ASN A 414 48.17 -16.41 -2.51
CA ASN A 414 49.52 -15.85 -2.68
C ASN A 414 50.45 -16.53 -3.68
N SER A 415 50.96 -15.71 -4.60
CA SER A 415 52.06 -15.95 -5.54
C SER A 415 53.46 -15.91 -4.92
N ASP A 416 53.62 -16.32 -3.65
CA ASP A 416 54.94 -16.33 -2.96
C ASP A 416 55.65 -17.69 -2.93
N LEU A 417 55.11 -18.73 -3.59
CA LEU A 417 55.75 -20.07 -3.61
C LEU A 417 56.50 -20.44 -4.91
N TYR A 418 56.65 -19.52 -5.87
CA TYR A 418 57.38 -19.79 -7.12
C TYR A 418 58.66 -18.96 -7.35
N ALA A 419 59.20 -18.31 -6.31
CA ALA A 419 60.47 -17.58 -6.39
C ALA A 419 61.64 -18.22 -5.61
N ALA A 420 61.48 -19.42 -5.01
CA ALA A 420 62.49 -19.99 -4.12
C ALA A 420 62.95 -21.44 -4.43
N SER A 421 62.92 -21.90 -5.70
CA SER A 421 63.54 -23.19 -6.07
C SER A 421 64.52 -23.19 -7.26
N LEU A 422 64.96 -22.02 -7.75
CA LEU A 422 65.98 -21.95 -8.81
C LEU A 422 67.39 -21.52 -8.35
N HIS A 423 67.64 -21.44 -7.04
CA HIS A 423 69.00 -21.29 -6.50
C HIS A 423 69.18 -22.06 -5.17
N ARG A 424 69.31 -23.40 -5.26
CA ARG A 424 70.32 -24.19 -4.53
C ARG A 424 70.11 -25.70 -4.78
N GLN A 425 71.18 -26.30 -5.32
CA GLN A 425 71.50 -27.72 -5.49
C GLN A 425 70.76 -28.50 -6.57
#